data_AF-S2VYF7-F1
#
_entry.id   AF-S2VYF7-F1
#
_cell.length_a   1.000
_cell.length_b   1.000
_cell.length_c   1.000
_cell.angle_alpha   90.00
_cell.angle_beta   90.00
_cell.angle_gamma   90.00
#
_symmetry.space_group_name_H-M   'P 1'
#
loop_
_entity.id
_entity.type
_entity.pdbx_description
1 polymer ?
#
loop_
_entity_poly.entity_id
_entity_poly.type
_entity_poly.pdbx_seq_one_letter_code
_entity_poly.pdbx_strand_id
1 'polypeptide(L)'
;MNPTELASYVKAVPADMDFVEACWAQAAELVDHRIGKAQVPASIRDRAVLEVGADLWHRRQTRSGVATFDGGDYTPMRVTRDPMKAAADLLKPYLGPVIA
;
A
#
# COMPACT_ATOMS: atom_id res chain seq x y z
N MET A 1 -3.00 -12.51 7.20
CA MET A 1 -3.79 -11.35 6.72
C MET A 1 -4.45 -11.69 5.37
N ASN A 2 -5.64 -11.14 5.05
CA ASN A 2 -6.38 -11.43 3.79
C ASN A 2 -6.92 -10.16 3.08
N PRO A 3 -7.38 -10.22 1.82
CA PRO A 3 -7.91 -9.06 1.07
C PRO A 3 -9.11 -8.37 1.74
N THR A 4 -9.93 -9.11 2.49
CA THR A 4 -11.10 -8.57 3.20
C THR A 4 -10.71 -7.62 4.35
N GLU A 5 -9.59 -7.89 5.02
CA GLU A 5 -9.03 -6.98 6.02
C GLU A 5 -8.54 -5.68 5.38
N LEU A 6 -7.94 -5.75 4.18
CA LEU A 6 -7.58 -4.55 3.41
C LEU A 6 -8.82 -3.75 3.02
N ALA A 7 -9.88 -4.41 2.52
CA ALA A 7 -11.14 -3.75 2.19
C ALA A 7 -11.72 -2.99 3.40
N SER A 8 -11.70 -3.62 4.57
CA SER A 8 -12.14 -3.00 5.82
C SER A 8 -11.27 -1.81 6.23
N TYR A 9 -9.96 -1.94 6.07
CA TYR A 9 -8.98 -0.90 6.42
C TYR A 9 -9.13 0.36 5.55
N VAL A 10 -9.33 0.20 4.24
CA VAL A 10 -9.50 1.31 3.31
C VAL A 10 -10.96 1.76 3.15
N LYS A 11 -11.89 1.13 3.88
CA LYS A 11 -13.34 1.36 3.79
C LYS A 11 -13.87 1.22 2.35
N ALA A 12 -13.40 0.19 1.63
CA ALA A 12 -13.86 -0.12 0.28
C ALA A 12 -15.33 -0.57 0.30
N VAL A 13 -16.06 -0.26 -0.76
CA VAL A 13 -17.41 -0.79 -0.99
C VAL A 13 -17.32 -2.15 -1.71
N PRO A 14 -18.35 -3.01 -1.62
CA PRO A 14 -18.33 -4.33 -2.26
C PRO A 14 -18.05 -4.32 -3.77
N ALA A 15 -18.45 -3.25 -4.46
CA ALA A 15 -18.22 -3.07 -5.90
C ALA A 15 -16.74 -2.96 -6.29
N ASP A 16 -15.86 -2.70 -5.32
CA ASP A 16 -14.44 -2.49 -5.55
C ASP A 16 -13.56 -3.69 -5.15
N MET A 17 -14.17 -4.79 -4.71
CA MET A 17 -13.45 -5.94 -4.16
C MET A 17 -12.41 -6.51 -5.12
N ASP A 18 -12.70 -6.62 -6.41
CA ASP A 18 -11.74 -7.09 -7.43
C ASP A 18 -10.47 -6.24 -7.45
N PHE A 19 -10.61 -4.93 -7.25
CA PHE A 19 -9.46 -4.04 -7.20
C PHE A 19 -8.72 -4.11 -5.86
N VAL A 20 -9.44 -4.28 -4.75
CA VAL A 20 -8.82 -4.55 -3.45
C VAL A 20 -7.96 -5.82 -3.50
N GLU A 21 -8.46 -6.89 -4.13
CA GLU A 21 -7.72 -8.13 -4.33
C GLU A 21 -6.48 -7.93 -5.20
N ALA A 22 -6.58 -7.16 -6.28
CA ALA A 22 -5.42 -6.81 -7.12
C ALA A 22 -4.37 -6.01 -6.33
N CYS A 23 -4.79 -5.00 -5.55
CA CYS A 23 -3.89 -4.23 -4.68
C CYS A 23 -3.23 -5.10 -3.62
N TRP A 24 -3.97 -6.04 -3.03
CA TRP A 24 -3.44 -6.99 -2.06
C TRP A 24 -2.36 -7.88 -2.67
N ALA A 25 -2.63 -8.48 -3.82
CA ALA A 25 -1.69 -9.34 -4.52
C ALA A 25 -0.40 -8.58 -4.90
N GLN A 26 -0.52 -7.38 -5.45
CA GLN A 26 0.62 -6.52 -5.77
C GLN A 26 1.42 -6.11 -4.54
N ALA A 27 0.74 -5.75 -3.45
CA ALA A 27 1.40 -5.38 -2.21
C ALA A 27 2.18 -6.56 -1.61
N ALA A 28 1.62 -7.77 -1.65
CA ALA A 28 2.29 -8.98 -1.19
C ALA A 28 3.57 -9.24 -1.99
N GLU A 29 3.50 -9.17 -3.32
CA GLU A 29 4.66 -9.38 -4.19
C GLU A 29 5.76 -8.32 -3.96
N LEU A 30 5.38 -7.05 -3.85
CA LEU A 30 6.33 -5.96 -3.58
C LEU A 30 7.04 -6.12 -2.23
N VAL A 31 6.28 -6.48 -1.19
CA VAL A 31 6.82 -6.72 0.16
C VAL A 31 7.72 -7.95 0.16
N ASP A 32 7.32 -9.05 -0.48
CA ASP A 32 8.14 -10.26 -0.56
C ASP A 32 9.43 -10.01 -1.33
N HIS A 33 9.37 -9.28 -2.44
CA HIS A 33 10.55 -8.87 -3.19
C HIS A 33 11.48 -7.98 -2.34
N ARG A 34 10.93 -7.07 -1.54
CA ARG A 34 11.71 -6.22 -0.64
C ARG A 34 12.37 -6.99 0.50
N ILE A 35 11.66 -7.95 1.08
CA ILE A 35 12.17 -8.82 2.15
C ILE A 35 13.27 -9.72 1.63
N GLY A 36 13.09 -10.29 0.43
CA GLY A 36 14.05 -11.21 -0.18
C GLY A 36 14.33 -12.39 0.76
N LYS A 37 15.57 -12.48 1.26
CA LYS A 37 16.01 -13.55 2.18
C LYS A 37 16.04 -13.13 3.66
N ALA A 38 15.68 -11.89 3.98
CA ALA A 38 15.67 -11.40 5.35
C ALA A 38 14.60 -12.11 6.19
N GLN A 39 14.89 -12.33 7.47
CA GLN A 39 13.91 -12.87 8.40
C GLN A 39 13.08 -11.73 8.99
N VAL A 40 11.82 -11.64 8.58
CA VAL A 40 10.84 -10.68 9.09
C VAL A 40 9.74 -11.43 9.83
N PRO A 41 9.35 -11.02 11.05
CA PRO A 41 8.22 -11.62 11.73
C PRO A 41 6.94 -11.54 10.89
N ALA A 42 6.15 -12.61 10.87
CA ALA A 42 4.94 -12.69 10.04
C ALA A 42 3.96 -11.53 10.30
N SER A 43 3.81 -11.08 11.55
CA SER A 43 2.97 -9.94 11.90
C SER A 43 3.44 -8.61 11.30
N ILE A 44 4.76 -8.43 11.16
CA ILE A 44 5.37 -7.23 10.56
C ILE A 44 5.23 -7.28 9.03
N ARG A 45 5.43 -8.46 8.43
CA ARG A 45 5.17 -8.68 7.00
C ARG A 45 3.71 -8.38 6.67
N ASP A 46 2.78 -8.95 7.42
CA ASP A 46 1.35 -8.75 7.22
C ASP A 46 0.97 -7.27 7.33
N ARG A 47 1.54 -6.55 8.31
CA ARG A 47 1.36 -5.11 8.44
C ARG A 47 1.97 -4.34 7.25
N ALA A 48 3.14 -4.72 6.77
CA ALA A 48 3.76 -4.10 5.60
C ALA A 48 2.90 -4.26 4.34
N VAL A 49 2.33 -5.45 4.12
CA VAL A 49 1.41 -5.71 2.99
C VAL A 49 0.16 -4.86 3.10
N LEU A 50 -0.41 -4.72 4.31
CA LEU A 50 -1.59 -3.88 4.54
C LEU A 50 -1.33 -2.41 4.19
N GLU A 51 -0.22 -1.82 4.67
CA GLU A 51 0.10 -0.41 4.42
C GLU A 51 0.40 -0.15 2.93
N VAL A 52 1.12 -1.06 2.26
CA VAL A 52 1.41 -0.95 0.82
C VAL A 52 0.14 -1.11 -0.01
N GLY A 53 -0.73 -2.06 0.34
CA GLY A 53 -2.02 -2.27 -0.31
C GLY A 53 -2.95 -1.06 -0.18
N ALA A 54 -2.97 -0.44 1.00
CA ALA A 54 -3.74 0.77 1.25
C ALA A 54 -3.23 1.96 0.43
N ASP A 55 -1.91 2.10 0.30
CA ASP A 55 -1.30 3.15 -0.52
C ASP A 55 -1.60 2.94 -2.01
N LEU A 56 -1.55 1.70 -2.51
CA LEU A 56 -1.95 1.35 -3.89
C LEU A 56 -3.43 1.68 -4.16
N TRP A 57 -4.31 1.38 -3.21
CA TRP A 57 -5.72 1.71 -3.29
C TRP A 57 -5.98 3.22 -3.38
N HIS A 58 -5.39 4.00 -2.47
CA HIS A 58 -5.56 5.47 -2.43
C HIS A 58 -4.97 6.17 -3.67
N ARG A 59 -3.93 5.60 -4.30
CA ARG A 59 -3.40 6.12 -5.57
C ARG A 59 -4.39 6.05 -6.72
N ARG A 60 -5.25 5.04 -6.76
CA ARG A 60 -6.30 4.95 -7.79
C ARG A 60 -7.37 6.00 -7.55
N GLN A 61 -7.82 6.15 -6.30
CA GLN A 61 -8.79 7.20 -5.92
C GLN A 61 -8.31 8.60 -6.33
N THR A 62 -7.04 8.90 -6.08
CA THR A 62 -6.43 10.20 -6.47
C THR A 62 -6.17 10.35 -7.98
N ARG A 63 -6.03 9.25 -8.74
CA ARG A 63 -5.88 9.28 -10.22
C ARG A 63 -7.20 9.27 -10.99
N SER A 64 -8.22 8.57 -10.49
CA SER A 64 -9.57 8.55 -11.08
C SER A 64 -10.46 9.68 -10.58
N GLY A 65 -9.98 10.47 -9.62
CA GLY A 65 -10.63 11.70 -9.17
C GLY A 65 -10.67 12.76 -10.26
N VAL A 66 -11.76 12.79 -11.03
CA VAL A 66 -12.37 14.06 -11.41
C VAL A 66 -12.54 14.82 -10.10
N ALA A 67 -11.72 15.85 -9.89
CA ALA A 67 -11.92 16.81 -8.81
C ALA A 67 -13.37 17.28 -8.91
N THR A 68 -14.24 16.82 -8.01
CA THR A 68 -15.56 17.43 -7.85
C THR A 68 -15.34 18.62 -6.96
N PHE A 69 -15.38 19.77 -7.62
CA PHE A 69 -15.08 21.10 -7.15
C PHE A 69 -16.04 21.52 -6.04
N ASP A 70 -15.56 21.62 -4.81
CA ASP A 70 -16.19 22.52 -3.84
C ASP A 70 -15.10 23.21 -2.99
N GLY A 71 -14.77 24.45 -3.39
CA GLY A 71 -14.16 25.49 -2.59
C GLY A 71 -12.86 25.20 -1.82
N GLY A 72 -11.72 25.49 -2.43
CA GLY A 72 -10.46 25.74 -1.70
C GLY A 72 -9.24 25.30 -2.49
N ASP A 73 -8.26 26.18 -2.65
CA ASP A 73 -6.99 25.94 -3.35
C ASP A 73 -6.25 24.70 -2.83
N TYR A 74 -6.52 23.54 -3.42
CA TYR A 74 -5.73 22.34 -3.23
C TYR A 74 -4.96 22.07 -4.51
N THR A 75 -3.65 22.33 -4.46
CA THR A 75 -2.76 21.87 -5.52
C THR A 75 -2.87 20.34 -5.60
N PRO A 76 -3.18 19.76 -6.77
CA PRO A 76 -3.21 18.31 -6.92
C PRO A 76 -1.80 17.78 -6.70
N MET A 77 -1.53 17.32 -5.48
CA MET A 77 -0.23 16.79 -5.13
C MET A 77 -0.06 15.46 -5.86
N ARG A 78 0.79 15.44 -6.88
CA ARG A 78 1.20 14.21 -7.54
C ARG A 78 1.89 13.31 -6.51
N VAL A 79 1.19 12.29 -6.02
CA VAL A 79 1.76 11.25 -5.17
C VAL A 79 2.55 10.29 -6.05
N THR A 80 3.64 10.77 -6.66
CA THR A 80 4.68 9.94 -7.29
C THR A 80 5.66 9.42 -6.24
N ARG A 81 5.15 8.78 -5.19
CA ARG A 81 5.99 8.03 -4.25
C ARG A 81 6.06 6.57 -4.67
N ASP A 82 7.13 5.88 -4.33
CA ASP A 82 7.19 4.41 -4.36
C ASP A 82 6.15 3.85 -3.37
N PRO A 83 5.25 2.91 -3.74
CA PRO A 83 4.28 2.32 -2.81
C PRO A 83 4.95 1.64 -1.62
N MET A 84 6.18 1.13 -1.79
CA MET A 84 6.97 0.56 -0.70
C MET A 84 7.40 1.58 0.35
N LYS A 85 7.26 2.89 0.10
CA LYS A 85 7.56 3.92 1.10
C LYS A 85 6.64 3.82 2.32
N ALA A 86 5.42 3.33 2.15
CA ALA A 86 4.50 3.10 3.27
C ALA A 86 5.03 2.04 4.25
N ALA A 87 5.77 1.04 3.77
CA ALA A 87 6.36 -0.03 4.59
C ALA A 87 7.87 0.12 4.83
N ALA A 88 8.52 1.14 4.27
CA ALA A 88 9.97 1.27 4.28
C ALA A 88 10.55 1.33 5.70
N ASP A 89 9.99 2.18 6.56
CA ASP A 89 10.47 2.34 7.94
C ASP A 89 10.10 1.14 8.83
N LEU A 90 8.97 0.47 8.52
CA LEU A 90 8.52 -0.72 9.23
C LEU A 90 9.46 -1.92 8.98
N LEU A 91 9.89 -2.12 7.73
CA LEU A 91 10.75 -3.24 7.35
C LEU A 91 12.23 -2.96 7.65
N LYS A 92 12.65 -1.69 7.68
CA LYS A 92 14.05 -1.27 7.84
C LYS A 92 14.84 -2.02 8.93
N PRO A 93 14.32 -2.27 10.15
CA PRO A 93 15.06 -2.98 11.19
C PRO A 93 15.40 -4.44 10.84
N TYR A 94 14.69 -5.04 9.89
CA TYR A 94 14.78 -6.45 9.56
C TYR A 94 15.54 -6.74 8.27
N LEU A 95 15.70 -5.76 7.38
CA LEU A 95 16.27 -5.96 6.05
C LEU A 95 17.81 -6.04 6.01
N GLY A 96 18.47 -6.02 7.17
CA GLY A 96 19.94 -5.99 7.28
C GLY A 96 20.56 -4.70 6.72
N PRO A 97 21.88 -4.51 6.86
CA PRO A 97 22.56 -3.42 6.18
C PRO A 97 22.37 -3.57 4.67
N VAL A 98 21.89 -2.50 4.01
CA VAL A 98 21.92 -2.41 2.55
C VAL A 98 23.40 -2.37 2.17
N ILE A 99 23.97 -3.51 1.80
CA ILE A 99 25.25 -3.54 1.10
C ILE A 99 24.96 -3.11 -0.35
N ALA A 100 25.05 -1.80 -0.59
CA ALA A 100 25.06 -1.19 -1.91
C ALA A 100 26.48 -1.13 -2.45
#